data_AF-A0A0N0D707-F1
#
_entry.id   AF-A0A0N0D707-F1
#
_cell.length_a   1.000
_cell.length_b   1.000
_cell.length_c   1.000
_cell.angle_alpha   90.00
_cell.angle_beta   90.00
_cell.angle_gamma   90.00
#
_symmetry.space_group_name_H-M   'P 1'
#
loop_
_entity.id
_entity.type
_entity.pdbx_description
1 polymer ?
#
loop_
_entity_poly.entity_id
_entity_poly.type
_entity_poly.pdbx_seq_one_letter_code
_entity_poly.pdbx_strand_id
1 'polypeptide(L)'
;FYELYDVKEYYLFNHTSNKLDAWVRYKNKLKQLSETEISNWTSPELNISFEVTDTLNLYYPDGRKFKSTIELERDRKKEKLRAEREKNRAENEKKKAENEKKKAKLRVENEKKKAEVRVEKEKKKAELRVENEKKKAKTEKLRADKEKNRAENEKLRAEKLEAELKALKLKLNQMG
;
A
#
# COMPACT_ATOMS: atom_id res chain seq x y z
N PHE A 1 71.92 -2.27 5.62
CA PHE A 1 70.86 -1.65 4.80
C PHE A 1 69.75 -1.10 5.69
N TYR A 2 68.91 -1.93 6.32
CA TYR A 2 67.76 -1.46 7.13
C TYR A 2 68.09 -0.53 8.31
N GLU A 3 69.25 -0.70 8.96
CA GLU A 3 69.67 0.19 10.05
C GLU A 3 69.84 1.66 9.62
N LEU A 4 70.31 1.88 8.38
CA LEU A 4 70.60 3.19 7.80
C LEU A 4 69.34 3.97 7.37
N TYR A 5 68.18 3.30 7.28
CA TYR A 5 66.91 3.89 6.82
C TYR A 5 65.87 4.05 7.92
N ASP A 6 66.30 4.13 9.18
CA ASP A 6 65.44 4.32 10.35
C ASP A 6 64.26 3.34 10.48
N VAL A 7 64.40 2.13 9.92
CA VAL A 7 63.42 1.05 10.05
C VAL A 7 63.22 0.73 11.52
N LYS A 8 62.00 0.92 12.03
CA LYS A 8 61.66 0.68 13.44
C LYS A 8 61.47 -0.80 13.76
N GLU A 9 60.84 -1.52 12.85
CA GLU A 9 60.50 -2.93 12.99
C GLU A 9 60.73 -3.66 11.66
N TYR A 10 61.27 -4.87 11.71
CA TYR A 10 61.46 -5.74 10.55
C TYR A 10 61.05 -7.15 10.91
N TYR A 11 60.20 -7.76 10.09
CA TYR A 11 59.67 -9.10 10.28
C TYR A 11 60.02 -9.98 9.09
N LEU A 12 60.54 -11.17 9.35
CA LEU A 12 60.86 -12.16 8.34
C LEU A 12 60.15 -13.47 8.68
N PHE A 13 59.24 -13.87 7.81
CA PHE A 13 58.54 -15.15 7.93
C PHE A 13 59.03 -16.12 6.86
N ASN A 14 59.56 -17.25 7.28
CA ASN A 14 59.92 -18.35 6.40
C ASN A 14 58.78 -19.38 6.36
N HIS A 15 58.08 -19.47 5.22
CA HIS A 15 56.94 -20.37 5.06
C HIS A 15 57.34 -21.86 5.05
N THR A 16 58.61 -22.19 4.76
CA THR A 16 59.08 -23.58 4.68
C THR A 16 59.41 -24.12 6.05
N SER A 17 60.10 -23.33 6.88
CA SER A 17 60.41 -23.69 8.27
C SER A 17 59.33 -23.25 9.25
N ASN A 18 58.33 -22.50 8.76
CA ASN A 18 57.27 -21.88 9.56
C ASN A 18 57.82 -21.13 10.78
N LYS A 19 58.84 -20.31 10.54
CA LYS A 19 59.52 -19.53 11.57
C LYS A 19 59.34 -18.04 11.31
N LEU A 20 59.01 -17.29 12.36
CA LEU A 20 58.97 -15.83 12.34
C LEU A 20 60.15 -15.29 13.14
N ASP A 21 61.06 -14.59 12.47
CA ASP A 21 62.09 -13.78 13.11
C ASP A 21 61.68 -12.30 13.04
N ALA A 22 62.00 -11.55 14.08
CA ALA A 22 61.66 -10.14 14.17
C ALA A 22 62.83 -9.33 14.76
N TRP A 23 62.98 -8.09 14.29
CA TRP A 23 63.96 -7.15 14.77
C TRP A 23 63.30 -5.82 15.08
N VAL A 24 63.64 -5.26 16.25
CA VAL A 24 63.11 -3.98 16.73
C VAL A 24 64.26 -3.02 16.95
N ARG A 25 64.06 -1.76 16.57
CA ARG A 25 65.06 -0.72 16.74
C ARG A 25 65.23 -0.37 18.21
N TYR A 26 66.47 -0.44 18.69
CA TYR A 26 66.87 0.04 20.00
C TYR A 26 68.10 0.93 19.86
N LYS A 27 67.95 2.22 20.20
CA LYS A 27 68.93 3.27 19.88
C LYS A 27 69.15 3.31 18.36
N ASN A 28 70.37 3.06 17.88
CA ASN A 28 70.72 3.14 16.46
C ASN A 28 70.93 1.77 15.80
N LYS A 29 70.44 0.68 16.41
CA LYS A 29 70.63 -0.68 15.89
C LYS A 29 69.35 -1.49 15.94
N LEU A 30 69.21 -2.41 15.00
CA LEU A 30 68.14 -3.41 15.00
C LEU A 30 68.56 -4.58 15.89
N LYS A 31 67.76 -4.86 16.93
CA LYS A 31 67.96 -6.02 17.81
C LYS A 31 66.95 -7.09 17.49
N GLN A 32 67.43 -8.32 17.29
CA GLN A 32 66.55 -9.47 17.08
C GLN A 32 65.81 -9.82 18.38
N LEU A 33 64.52 -10.12 18.27
CA LEU A 33 63.74 -10.70 19.35
C LEU A 33 64.04 -12.19 19.49
N SER A 34 64.11 -12.66 20.74
CA SER A 34 64.21 -14.09 21.05
C SER A 34 62.89 -14.82 20.77
N GLU A 35 62.95 -16.15 20.69
CA GLU A 35 61.78 -17.01 20.44
C GLU A 35 60.65 -16.80 21.48
N THR A 36 61.01 -16.55 22.74
CA THR A 36 60.04 -16.28 23.82
C THR A 36 59.45 -14.87 23.75
N GLU A 37 60.21 -13.89 23.26
CA GLU A 37 59.71 -12.54 23.04
C GLU A 37 58.76 -12.48 21.85
N ILE A 38 59.13 -13.09 20.71
CA ILE A 38 58.32 -13.04 19.49
C ILE A 38 56.98 -13.76 19.62
N SER A 39 56.92 -14.85 20.41
CA SER A 39 55.67 -15.60 20.65
C SER A 39 54.59 -14.79 21.40
N ASN A 40 54.96 -13.75 22.14
CA ASN A 40 54.03 -12.86 22.85
C ASN A 40 54.11 -11.43 22.32
N TRP A 41 54.69 -11.24 21.14
CA TRP A 41 54.97 -9.92 20.60
C TRP A 41 53.73 -9.29 19.95
N THR A 42 53.52 -8.02 20.27
CA THR A 42 52.60 -7.13 19.56
C THR A 42 53.43 -5.98 19.02
N SER A 43 53.33 -5.71 17.71
CA SER A 43 54.01 -4.59 17.06
C SER A 43 53.65 -3.27 17.76
N PRO A 44 54.61 -2.53 18.35
CA PRO A 44 54.34 -1.23 18.94
C PRO A 44 53.82 -0.19 17.94
N GLU A 45 54.27 -0.25 16.68
CA GLU A 45 53.88 0.72 15.65
C GLU A 45 52.53 0.40 14.99
N LEU A 46 52.20 -0.89 14.83
CA LEU A 46 50.99 -1.32 14.14
C LEU A 46 49.88 -1.82 15.08
N ASN A 47 50.23 -2.12 16.33
CA ASN A 47 49.36 -2.71 17.34
C ASN A 47 48.70 -4.03 16.88
N ILE A 48 49.44 -4.83 16.11
CA ILE A 48 49.02 -6.16 15.65
C ILE A 48 49.85 -7.24 16.33
N SER A 49 49.25 -8.39 16.59
CA SER A 49 49.95 -9.56 17.11
C SER A 49 50.12 -10.63 16.04
N PHE A 50 51.12 -11.48 16.25
CA PHE A 50 51.52 -12.53 15.33
C PHE A 50 51.32 -13.88 16.00
N GLU A 51 50.80 -14.85 15.26
CA GLU A 51 50.70 -16.23 15.71
C GLU A 51 51.12 -17.13 14.55
N VAL A 52 52.09 -17.99 14.81
CA VAL A 52 52.58 -18.96 13.83
C VAL A 52 51.96 -20.31 14.17
N THR A 53 51.04 -20.78 13.32
CA THR A 53 50.41 -22.11 13.46
C THR A 53 50.87 -23.05 12.35
N ASP A 54 50.05 -23.31 11.33
CA ASP A 54 50.48 -23.90 10.05
C ASP A 54 50.90 -22.81 9.06
N THR A 55 50.48 -21.57 9.33
CA THR A 55 50.76 -20.36 8.56
C THR A 55 50.95 -19.17 9.52
N LEU A 56 51.50 -18.07 9.03
CA LEU A 56 51.51 -16.81 9.77
C LEU A 56 50.10 -16.20 9.83
N ASN A 57 49.57 -16.07 11.04
CA ASN A 57 48.33 -15.36 11.33
C ASN A 57 48.65 -14.01 11.97
N LEU A 58 47.90 -12.99 11.55
CA LEU A 58 47.98 -11.64 12.09
C LEU A 58 46.64 -11.32 12.75
N TYR A 59 46.68 -10.65 13.90
CA TYR A 59 45.48 -10.22 14.61
C TYR A 59 45.49 -8.72 14.86
N TYR A 60 44.31 -8.12 14.72
CA TYR A 60 44.05 -6.73 15.10
C TYR A 60 44.10 -6.57 16.63
N PRO A 61 44.20 -5.32 17.15
CA PRO A 61 44.15 -5.06 18.59
C PRO A 61 42.90 -5.62 19.30
N ASP A 62 41.80 -5.80 18.57
CA ASP A 62 40.54 -6.35 19.07
C ASP A 62 40.47 -7.89 19.00
N GLY A 63 41.58 -8.55 18.67
CA GLY A 63 41.69 -10.00 18.57
C GLY A 63 41.12 -10.59 17.28
N ARG A 64 40.63 -9.78 16.33
CA ARG A 64 40.15 -10.31 15.04
C ARG A 64 41.32 -10.69 14.14
N LYS A 65 41.23 -11.86 13.51
CA LYS A 65 42.20 -12.31 12.52
C LYS A 65 42.14 -11.45 11.25
N PHE A 66 43.30 -11.09 10.70
CA PHE A 66 43.40 -10.49 9.38
C PHE A 66 42.88 -11.47 8.33
N LYS A 67 41.99 -10.97 7.49
CA LYS A 67 41.46 -11.72 6.35
C LYS A 67 42.26 -11.40 5.11
N SER A 68 42.46 -12.40 4.27
CA SER A 68 42.94 -12.20 2.92
C SER A 68 41.95 -11.37 2.10
N THR A 69 42.43 -10.74 1.03
CA THR A 69 41.58 -10.00 0.09
C THR A 69 40.45 -10.87 -0.48
N ILE A 70 40.71 -12.17 -0.68
CA ILE A 70 39.72 -13.14 -1.18
C ILE A 70 38.61 -13.37 -0.15
N GLU A 71 38.97 -13.52 1.13
CA GLU A 71 37.99 -13.69 2.21
C GLU A 71 37.16 -12.42 2.42
N LEU A 72 37.79 -11.25 2.42
CA LEU A 72 37.07 -9.96 2.49
C LEU A 72 36.09 -9.81 1.34
N GLU A 73 36.50 -10.15 0.12
CA GLU A 73 35.63 -10.08 -1.06
C GLU A 73 34.47 -11.08 -0.99
N ARG A 74 34.70 -12.27 -0.42
CA ARG A 74 33.65 -13.27 -0.18
C ARG A 74 32.63 -12.75 0.83
N ASP A 75 33.08 -12.16 1.92
CA ASP A 75 32.20 -11.56 2.93
C ASP A 75 31.40 -10.39 2.36
N ARG A 76 32.05 -9.49 1.61
CA ARG A 76 31.41 -8.36 0.93
C ARG A 76 30.32 -8.82 -0.03
N LYS A 77 30.59 -9.86 -0.84
CA LYS A 77 29.59 -10.46 -1.75
C LYS A 77 28.41 -11.06 -0.99
N LYS A 78 28.69 -11.78 0.09
CA LYS A 78 27.66 -12.41 0.94
C LYS A 78 26.77 -11.36 1.60
N GLU A 79 27.35 -10.29 2.11
CA GLU A 79 26.64 -9.17 2.70
C GLU A 79 25.80 -8.42 1.66
N LYS A 80 26.37 -8.14 0.49
CA LYS A 80 25.65 -7.52 -0.63
C LYS A 80 24.43 -8.35 -1.04
N LEU A 81 24.58 -9.67 -1.16
CA LEU A 81 23.48 -10.56 -1.51
C LEU A 81 22.38 -10.58 -0.44
N ARG A 82 22.77 -10.52 0.86
CA ARG A 82 21.81 -10.41 1.98
C ARG A 82 21.03 -9.11 1.92
N ALA A 83 21.73 -7.98 1.76
CA ALA A 83 21.12 -6.66 1.66
C ALA A 83 20.18 -6.56 0.45
N GLU A 84 20.56 -7.12 -0.70
CA GLU A 84 19.72 -7.15 -1.90
C GLU A 84 18.47 -8.01 -1.71
N ARG A 85 18.62 -9.18 -1.08
CA ARG A 85 17.47 -10.05 -0.74
C ARG A 85 16.50 -9.35 0.20
N GLU A 86 17.00 -8.66 1.21
CA GLU A 86 16.18 -7.91 2.16
C GLU A 86 15.46 -6.74 1.48
N LYS A 87 16.16 -5.97 0.64
CA LYS A 87 15.56 -4.90 -0.17
C LYS A 87 14.42 -5.43 -1.05
N ASN A 88 14.66 -6.54 -1.76
CA ASN A 88 13.65 -7.16 -2.63
C ASN A 88 12.44 -7.66 -1.83
N ARG A 89 12.65 -8.17 -0.62
CA ARG A 89 11.55 -8.59 0.28
C ARG A 89 10.71 -7.39 0.71
N ALA A 90 11.36 -6.31 1.16
CA ALA A 90 10.67 -5.09 1.57
C ALA A 90 9.90 -4.44 0.40
N GLU A 91 10.47 -4.44 -0.81
CA GLU A 91 9.80 -3.90 -2.00
C GLU A 91 8.57 -4.73 -2.39
N ASN A 92 8.68 -6.06 -2.37
CA ASN A 92 7.55 -6.95 -2.62
C ASN A 92 6.43 -6.77 -1.60
N GLU A 93 6.78 -6.59 -0.33
CA GLU A 93 5.79 -6.34 0.74
C GLU A 93 5.08 -5.01 0.55
N LYS A 94 5.82 -3.93 0.24
CA LYS A 94 5.22 -2.63 -0.11
C LYS A 94 4.27 -2.75 -1.29
N LYS A 95 4.67 -3.44 -2.35
CA LYS A 95 3.84 -3.64 -3.55
C LYS A 95 2.56 -4.42 -3.25
N LYS A 96 2.63 -5.43 -2.37
CA LYS A 96 1.44 -6.18 -1.90
C LYS A 96 0.50 -5.27 -1.11
N ALA A 97 1.03 -4.51 -0.14
CA ALA A 97 0.23 -3.59 0.66
C ALA A 97 -0.43 -2.49 -0.19
N GLU A 98 0.28 -1.96 -1.18
CA GLU A 98 -0.27 -0.96 -2.11
C GLU A 98 -1.40 -1.54 -2.97
N ASN A 99 -1.19 -2.75 -3.52
CA ASN A 99 -2.23 -3.45 -4.29
C ASN A 99 -3.47 -3.74 -3.45
N GLU A 100 -3.30 -4.14 -2.19
CA GLU A 100 -4.40 -4.37 -1.27
C GLU A 100 -5.17 -3.08 -0.96
N LYS A 101 -4.45 -1.98 -0.65
CA LYS A 101 -5.06 -0.65 -0.48
C LYS A 101 -5.83 -0.22 -1.73
N LYS A 102 -5.28 -0.43 -2.92
CA LYS A 102 -5.95 -0.09 -4.18
C LYS A 102 -7.22 -0.92 -4.38
N LYS A 103 -7.18 -2.23 -4.10
CA LYS A 103 -8.36 -3.11 -4.15
C LYS A 103 -9.42 -2.69 -3.13
N ALA A 104 -9.03 -2.36 -1.90
CA ALA A 104 -9.95 -1.89 -0.88
C ALA A 104 -10.64 -0.58 -1.29
N LYS A 105 -9.87 0.40 -1.78
CA LYS A 105 -10.42 1.66 -2.32
C LYS A 105 -11.42 1.41 -3.44
N LEU A 106 -11.08 0.55 -4.40
CA LEU A 106 -11.96 0.22 -5.52
C LEU A 106 -13.25 -0.47 -5.07
N ARG A 107 -13.19 -1.33 -4.05
CA ARG A 107 -14.39 -1.98 -3.48
C ARG A 107 -15.33 -0.94 -2.86
N VAL A 108 -14.80 -0.04 -2.03
CA VAL A 108 -15.58 1.05 -1.42
C VAL A 108 -16.20 1.96 -2.48
N GLU A 109 -15.44 2.32 -3.51
CA GLU A 109 -15.95 3.15 -4.61
C GLU A 109 -17.08 2.45 -5.38
N ASN A 110 -16.91 1.17 -5.72
CA ASN A 110 -17.93 0.39 -6.40
C ASN A 110 -19.19 0.20 -5.56
N GLU A 111 -19.04 0.02 -4.25
CA GLU A 111 -20.16 -0.09 -3.32
C GLU A 111 -20.93 1.23 -3.22
N LYS A 112 -20.22 2.36 -3.13
CA LYS A 112 -20.83 3.71 -3.17
C LYS A 112 -21.61 3.93 -4.47
N LYS A 113 -21.02 3.64 -5.63
CA LYS A 113 -21.70 3.76 -6.93
C LYS A 113 -22.96 2.89 -7.00
N LYS A 114 -22.90 1.66 -6.49
CA LYS A 114 -24.08 0.78 -6.42
C LYS A 114 -25.17 1.32 -5.51
N ALA A 115 -24.80 1.86 -4.34
CA ALA A 115 -25.75 2.47 -3.41
C ALA A 115 -26.42 3.71 -4.04
N GLU A 116 -25.65 4.57 -4.68
CA GLU A 116 -26.14 5.77 -5.36
C GLU A 116 -27.13 5.41 -6.48
N VAL A 117 -26.80 4.42 -7.32
CA VAL A 117 -27.72 3.93 -8.36
C VAL A 117 -29.01 3.35 -7.77
N ARG A 118 -28.96 2.68 -6.62
CA ARG A 118 -30.17 2.16 -5.95
C ARG A 118 -31.06 3.29 -5.45
N VAL A 119 -30.48 4.30 -4.80
CA VAL A 119 -31.20 5.48 -4.32
C VAL A 119 -31.87 6.20 -5.49
N GLU A 120 -31.14 6.40 -6.59
CA GLU A 120 -31.68 7.06 -7.79
C GLU A 120 -32.84 6.28 -8.43
N LYS A 121 -32.72 4.95 -8.50
CA LYS A 121 -33.81 4.09 -9.00
C LYS A 121 -35.05 4.16 -8.13
N GLU A 122 -34.90 4.13 -6.81
CA GLU A 122 -36.03 4.25 -5.88
C GLU A 122 -36.70 5.62 -5.96
N LYS A 123 -35.92 6.71 -6.07
CA LYS A 123 -36.45 8.06 -6.30
C LYS A 123 -37.29 8.13 -7.58
N LYS A 124 -36.74 7.69 -8.72
CA LYS A 124 -37.48 7.67 -10.00
C LYS A 124 -38.76 6.85 -9.93
N LYS A 125 -38.72 5.72 -9.22
CA LYS A 125 -39.91 4.87 -9.03
C LYS A 125 -40.97 5.56 -8.16
N ALA A 126 -40.56 6.26 -7.10
CA ALA A 126 -41.46 7.04 -6.26
C ALA A 126 -42.09 8.21 -7.03
N GLU A 127 -41.29 8.95 -7.82
CA GLU A 127 -41.79 10.02 -8.69
C GLU A 127 -42.82 9.51 -9.70
N LEU A 128 -42.54 8.39 -10.36
CA LEU A 128 -43.47 7.77 -11.32
C LEU A 128 -44.79 7.35 -10.65
N ARG A 129 -44.74 6.85 -9.42
CA ARG A 129 -45.96 6.51 -8.64
C ARG A 129 -46.80 7.75 -8.36
N VAL A 130 -46.17 8.82 -7.88
CA VAL A 130 -46.85 10.10 -7.62
C VAL A 130 -47.45 10.68 -8.91
N GLU A 131 -46.73 10.62 -10.03
CA GLU A 131 -47.23 11.10 -11.32
C GLU A 131 -48.45 10.28 -11.79
N ASN A 132 -48.39 8.95 -11.68
CA ASN A 132 -49.50 8.07 -12.05
C ASN A 132 -50.73 8.29 -11.16
N GLU A 133 -50.54 8.51 -9.86
CA GLU A 133 -51.61 8.82 -8.93
C GLU A 133 -52.28 10.16 -9.25
N LYS A 134 -51.48 11.20 -9.55
CA LYS A 134 -51.99 12.50 -10.03
C LYS A 134 -52.79 12.37 -11.33
N LYS A 135 -52.31 11.55 -12.27
CA LYS A 135 -53.03 11.28 -13.53
C LYS A 135 -54.38 10.60 -13.26
N LYS A 136 -54.41 9.58 -12.40
CA LYS A 136 -55.65 8.90 -12.00
C LYS A 136 -56.64 9.87 -11.34
N ALA A 137 -56.20 10.63 -10.34
CA ALA A 137 -57.05 11.60 -9.64
C ALA A 137 -57.61 12.67 -10.61
N LYS A 138 -56.81 13.14 -11.57
CA LYS A 138 -57.28 14.08 -12.60
C LYS A 138 -58.32 13.45 -13.52
N THR A 139 -58.12 12.21 -13.94
CA THR A 139 -59.10 11.50 -14.79
C THR A 139 -60.41 11.21 -14.06
N GLU A 140 -60.35 10.88 -12.77
CA GLU A 140 -61.52 10.63 -11.94
C GLU A 140 -62.33 11.91 -11.71
N LYS A 141 -61.67 13.04 -11.39
CA LYS A 141 -62.32 14.35 -11.31
C LYS A 141 -63.03 14.71 -12.63
N LEU A 142 -62.37 14.51 -13.76
CA LEU A 142 -62.97 14.80 -15.07
C LEU A 142 -64.21 13.93 -15.35
N ARG A 143 -64.24 12.68 -14.87
CA ARG A 143 -65.41 11.80 -14.99
C ARG A 143 -66.54 12.27 -14.10
N ALA A 144 -66.25 12.59 -12.83
CA ALA A 144 -67.23 13.12 -11.89
C ALA A 144 -67.85 14.43 -12.40
N ASP A 145 -67.05 15.35 -12.93
CA ASP A 145 -67.55 16.61 -13.51
C ASP A 145 -68.46 16.35 -14.73
N LYS A 146 -68.08 15.42 -15.61
CA LYS A 146 -68.91 15.05 -16.77
C LYS A 146 -70.23 14.41 -16.36
N GLU A 147 -70.21 13.56 -15.34
CA GLU A 147 -71.41 12.91 -14.82
C GLU A 147 -72.35 13.91 -14.16
N LYS A 148 -71.81 14.82 -13.34
CA LYS A 148 -72.57 15.92 -12.74
C LYS A 148 -73.25 16.79 -13.81
N ASN A 149 -72.51 17.17 -14.86
CA ASN A 149 -73.06 17.94 -15.98
C ASN A 149 -74.16 17.18 -16.74
N ARG A 150 -74.06 15.84 -16.86
CA ARG A 150 -75.11 15.02 -17.48
C ARG A 150 -76.36 15.00 -16.60
N ALA A 151 -76.21 14.77 -15.30
CA ALA A 151 -77.32 14.77 -14.35
C ALA A 151 -78.05 16.13 -14.29
N GLU A 152 -77.30 17.24 -14.29
CA GLU A 152 -77.87 18.58 -14.35
C GLU A 152 -78.66 18.82 -15.65
N ASN A 153 -78.10 18.42 -16.80
CA ASN A 153 -78.79 18.53 -18.09
C ASN A 153 -80.06 17.65 -18.17
N GLU A 154 -80.02 16.44 -17.62
CA GLU A 154 -81.17 15.55 -17.59
C GLU A 154 -82.28 16.10 -16.67
N LYS A 155 -81.91 16.64 -15.51
CA LYS A 155 -82.84 17.34 -14.61
C LYS A 155 -83.50 18.53 -15.30
N LEU A 156 -82.73 19.35 -16.02
CA LEU A 156 -83.26 20.49 -16.78
C LEU A 156 -84.22 20.04 -17.90
N ARG A 157 -83.92 18.92 -18.58
CA ARG A 157 -84.84 18.34 -19.58
C ARG A 157 -86.14 17.85 -18.95
N ALA A 158 -86.05 17.15 -17.83
CA ALA A 158 -87.23 16.66 -17.11
C ALA A 158 -88.13 17.81 -16.65
N GLU A 159 -87.54 18.87 -16.10
CA GLU A 159 -88.27 20.09 -15.68
C GLU A 159 -88.95 20.78 -16.87
N LYS A 160 -88.26 20.88 -18.02
CA LYS A 160 -88.86 21.42 -19.25
C LYS A 160 -90.02 20.55 -19.76
N LEU A 161 -89.86 19.23 -19.76
CA LEU A 161 -90.91 18.30 -20.20
C LEU A 161 -92.14 18.38 -19.28
N GLU A 162 -91.93 18.51 -17.97
CA GLU A 162 -93.00 18.71 -16.99
C GLU A 162 -93.75 20.02 -17.24
N ALA A 163 -93.03 21.10 -17.55
CA ALA A 163 -93.63 22.38 -17.92
C ALA A 163 -94.45 22.29 -19.21
N GLU A 164 -93.96 21.59 -20.23
CA GLU A 164 -94.69 21.34 -21.49
C GLU A 164 -95.95 20.48 -21.27
N LEU A 165 -95.86 19.41 -20.46
CA LEU A 165 -97.02 18.59 -20.10
C LEU A 165 -98.07 19.37 -19.31
N LYS A 166 -97.66 20.24 -18.37
CA LYS A 166 -98.58 21.14 -17.66
C LYS A 166 -99.28 22.09 -18.63
N ALA A 167 -98.56 22.68 -19.58
CA ALA A 167 -99.13 23.56 -20.59
C ALA A 167 -100.11 22.85 -21.53
N LEU A 168 -99.81 21.62 -21.95
CA LEU A 168 -100.71 20.79 -22.77
C LEU A 168 -101.99 20.42 -22.02
N LYS A 169 -101.89 20.01 -20.75
CA LYS A 169 -103.07 19.76 -19.89
C LYS A 169 -103.97 20.99 -19.78
N LEU A 170 -103.36 22.17 -19.64
CA LEU A 170 -104.10 23.43 -19.53
C LEU A 170 -104.82 23.79 -20.84
N LYS A 171 -104.19 23.55 -22.00
CA LYS A 171 -104.83 23.72 -23.31
C LYS A 171 -105.95 22.71 -23.58
N LEU A 172 -105.79 21.45 -23.17
CA LEU A 172 -106.81 20.42 -23.34
C LEU A 172 -108.09 20.77 -22.56
N ASN A 173 -107.94 21.30 -21.34
CA ASN A 173 -109.05 21.78 -20.51
C ASN A 173 -109.74 23.05 -21.06
N GLN A 174 -109.15 23.73 -22.05
CA GLN A 174 -109.74 24.89 -22.72
C GLN A 174 -110.44 24.54 -24.04
N MET A 175 -110.32 23.29 -24.51
CA MET A 175 -110.90 22.81 -25.79
C MET A 175 -112.08 21.84 -25.61
N GLY A 176 -112.54 21.61 -24.38
CA GLY A 176 -113.79 20.90 -24.04
C GLY A 176 -114.72 21.82 -23.27
#